data_AF-A0A852ZAU9-F1
#
_entry.id   AF-A0A852ZAU9-F1
#
_cell.length_a   1.000
_cell.length_b   1.000
_cell.length_c   1.000
_cell.angle_alpha   90.00
_cell.angle_beta   90.00
_cell.angle_gamma   90.00
#
_symmetry.space_group_name_H-M   'P 1'
#
loop_
_entity.id
_entity.type
_entity.pdbx_description
1 polymer ?
#
loop_
_entity_poly.entity_id
_entity_poly.type
_entity_poly.pdbx_seq_one_letter_code
_entity_poly.pdbx_strand_id
1 'polypeptide(L)'
;MDVQHKLDELRRMVQSARSVPLSASCLVNRTELLAGFDEAQRMLPQEFETARKVAADRDAVVAGGRAEADRLVEEARRQRAELVERTDIHREARTAADELTSKAQEEADGLRREVDDYVDGKLAGFEIALQKTLTSVSRGREELRSRGPNAGRGGGPKSPAEVDEYVETKLGKFEESLRRTLDSVTRGRERLRDRSSLDDTFAGGDPDGPPLPGE
;
A
#
# COMPACT_ATOMS: atom_id res chain seq x y z
N MET A 1 -11.70 -22.05 -67.88
CA MET A 1 -12.41 -20.82 -68.28
C MET A 1 -13.06 -20.30 -67.01
N ASP A 2 -12.83 -19.06 -66.61
CA ASP A 2 -13.48 -18.49 -65.41
C ASP A 2 -14.71 -17.67 -65.83
N VAL A 3 -15.48 -17.20 -64.84
CA VAL A 3 -16.66 -16.37 -65.08
C VAL A 3 -16.32 -15.13 -65.90
N GLN A 4 -15.15 -14.52 -65.67
CA GLN A 4 -14.75 -13.30 -66.38
C GLN A 4 -14.56 -13.56 -67.86
N HIS A 5 -13.88 -14.65 -68.21
CA HIS A 5 -13.66 -15.04 -69.59
C HIS A 5 -14.98 -15.35 -70.31
N LYS A 6 -15.96 -15.96 -69.63
CA LYS A 6 -17.29 -16.20 -70.19
C LYS A 6 -18.09 -14.91 -70.40
N LEU A 7 -18.03 -13.98 -69.46
CA LEU A 7 -18.67 -12.66 -69.59
C LEU A 7 -18.03 -11.85 -70.72
N ASP A 8 -16.71 -11.93 -70.89
CA ASP A 8 -16.01 -11.29 -72.01
C ASP A 8 -16.38 -11.91 -73.36
N GLU A 9 -16.58 -13.22 -73.43
CA GLU A 9 -17.07 -13.90 -74.62
C GLU A 9 -18.49 -13.42 -74.99
N LEU A 10 -19.40 -13.37 -74.01
CA LEU A 10 -20.75 -12.85 -74.21
C LEU A 10 -20.75 -11.37 -74.64
N ARG A 11 -19.87 -10.56 -74.04
CA ARG A 11 -19.68 -9.15 -74.42
C ARG A 11 -19.22 -9.04 -75.86
N ARG A 12 -18.23 -9.83 -76.27
CA ARG A 12 -17.73 -9.84 -77.66
C ARG A 12 -18.81 -10.28 -78.65
N MET A 13 -19.62 -11.28 -78.30
CA MET A 13 -20.75 -11.74 -79.11
C MET A 13 -21.76 -10.63 -79.39
N VAL A 14 -22.08 -9.80 -78.39
CA VAL A 14 -22.98 -8.65 -78.57
C VAL A 14 -22.30 -7.52 -79.36
N GLN A 15 -21.01 -7.28 -79.14
CA GLN A 15 -20.26 -6.23 -79.83
C GLN A 15 -20.05 -6.51 -81.33
N SER A 16 -19.94 -7.78 -81.72
CA SER A 16 -19.77 -8.20 -83.12
C SER A 16 -21.10 -8.50 -83.84
N ALA A 17 -22.24 -8.41 -83.14
CA ALA A 17 -23.55 -8.68 -83.68
C ALA A 17 -23.97 -7.67 -84.76
N ARG A 18 -24.76 -8.12 -85.74
CA ARG A 18 -25.20 -7.28 -86.85
C ARG A 18 -26.19 -6.22 -86.36
N SER A 19 -25.83 -4.94 -86.49
CA SER A 19 -26.69 -3.81 -86.11
C SER A 19 -27.84 -3.57 -87.08
N VAL A 20 -28.96 -3.06 -86.56
CA VAL A 20 -30.13 -2.63 -87.36
C VAL A 20 -29.99 -1.13 -87.70
N PRO A 21 -30.15 -0.70 -88.96
CA PRO A 21 -30.05 0.72 -89.33
C PRO A 21 -31.03 1.61 -88.56
N LEU A 22 -30.58 2.81 -88.20
CA LEU A 22 -31.37 3.82 -87.46
C LEU A 22 -31.87 3.35 -86.07
N SER A 23 -31.25 2.33 -85.46
CA SER A 23 -31.59 1.80 -84.13
C SER A 23 -30.34 1.45 -83.31
N ALA A 24 -30.48 1.42 -81.98
CA ALA A 24 -29.48 0.89 -81.06
C ALA A 24 -29.53 -0.66 -80.92
N SER A 25 -30.34 -1.34 -81.74
CA SER A 25 -30.57 -2.78 -81.66
C SER A 25 -29.59 -3.59 -82.52
N CYS A 26 -29.25 -4.80 -82.07
CA CYS A 26 -28.44 -5.77 -82.81
C CYS A 26 -29.15 -7.13 -82.89
N LEU A 27 -28.83 -7.89 -83.93
CA LEU A 27 -29.37 -9.23 -84.16
C LEU A 27 -28.40 -10.28 -83.60
N VAL A 28 -28.85 -11.00 -82.57
CA VAL A 28 -28.08 -12.03 -81.85
C VAL A 28 -28.82 -13.36 -81.85
N ASN A 29 -28.08 -14.47 -81.83
CA ASN A 29 -28.67 -15.78 -81.62
C ASN A 29 -29.13 -15.93 -80.17
N ARG A 30 -30.45 -15.89 -79.96
CA ARG A 30 -31.06 -15.98 -78.64
C ARG A 30 -30.66 -17.25 -77.88
N THR A 31 -30.61 -18.40 -78.56
CA THR A 31 -30.30 -19.69 -77.93
C THR A 31 -28.85 -19.73 -77.43
N GLU A 32 -27.92 -19.24 -78.24
CA GLU A 32 -26.50 -19.20 -77.91
C GLU A 32 -26.19 -18.20 -76.78
N LEU A 33 -26.82 -17.02 -76.83
CA LEU A 33 -26.67 -16.00 -75.79
C LEU A 33 -27.21 -16.48 -74.43
N LEU A 34 -28.40 -17.11 -74.41
CA LEU A 34 -28.96 -17.66 -73.19
C LEU A 34 -28.12 -18.82 -72.64
N ALA A 35 -27.64 -19.73 -73.50
CA ALA A 35 -26.76 -20.81 -73.09
C ALA A 35 -25.45 -20.30 -72.46
N GLY A 36 -24.89 -19.21 -73.00
CA GLY A 36 -23.71 -18.55 -72.43
C GLY A 36 -23.99 -17.91 -71.06
N PHE A 37 -25.17 -17.29 -70.86
CA PHE A 37 -25.58 -16.79 -69.55
C PHE A 37 -25.79 -17.93 -68.54
N ASP A 38 -26.43 -19.03 -68.93
CA ASP A 38 -26.64 -20.20 -68.07
C ASP A 38 -25.32 -20.86 -67.66
N GLU A 39 -24.32 -20.86 -68.54
CA GLU A 39 -22.96 -21.31 -68.23
C GLU A 39 -22.27 -20.37 -67.23
N ALA A 40 -22.29 -19.06 -67.46
CA ALA A 40 -21.75 -18.08 -66.52
C ALA A 40 -22.43 -18.16 -65.14
N GLN A 41 -23.76 -18.32 -65.11
CA GLN A 41 -24.53 -18.49 -63.87
C GLN A 41 -24.17 -19.76 -63.11
N ARG A 42 -23.88 -20.86 -63.80
CA ARG A 42 -23.41 -22.10 -63.15
C ARG A 42 -22.03 -21.99 -62.53
N MET A 43 -21.18 -21.11 -63.07
CA MET A 43 -19.81 -20.91 -62.59
C MET A 43 -19.71 -19.94 -61.40
N LEU A 44 -20.63 -18.96 -61.28
CA LEU A 44 -20.63 -17.95 -60.22
C LEU A 44 -20.65 -18.50 -58.77
N PRO A 45 -21.50 -19.48 -58.41
CA PRO A 45 -21.54 -20.00 -57.04
C PRO A 45 -20.19 -20.54 -56.57
N GLN A 46 -19.48 -21.28 -57.43
CA GLN A 46 -18.18 -21.86 -57.11
C GLN A 46 -17.10 -20.80 -56.89
N GLU A 47 -17.11 -19.73 -57.69
CA GLU A 47 -16.20 -18.59 -57.51
C GLU A 47 -16.46 -17.85 -56.20
N PHE A 48 -17.73 -17.64 -55.84
CA PHE A 48 -18.08 -17.00 -54.56
C PHE A 48 -17.76 -17.87 -53.34
N GLU A 49 -17.90 -19.20 -53.44
CA GLU A 49 -17.44 -20.11 -52.37
C GLU A 49 -15.92 -20.06 -52.21
N THR A 50 -15.18 -20.06 -53.32
CA THR A 50 -13.72 -19.94 -53.29
C THR A 50 -13.29 -18.61 -52.65
N ALA A 51 -13.89 -17.50 -53.06
CA ALA A 51 -13.59 -16.18 -52.49
C ALA A 51 -13.90 -16.10 -51.00
N ARG A 52 -15.05 -16.66 -50.56
CA ARG A 52 -15.41 -16.74 -49.13
C ARG A 52 -14.42 -17.59 -48.34
N LYS A 53 -13.99 -18.72 -48.88
CA LYS A 53 -13.00 -19.58 -48.25
C LYS A 53 -11.66 -18.87 -48.08
N VAL A 54 -11.17 -18.19 -49.12
CA VAL A 54 -9.92 -17.41 -49.05
C VAL A 54 -10.02 -16.29 -48.00
N ALA A 55 -11.16 -15.60 -47.94
CA ALA A 55 -11.40 -14.58 -46.92
C ALA A 55 -11.39 -15.17 -45.49
N ALA A 56 -12.07 -16.30 -45.29
CA ALA A 56 -12.09 -17.00 -44.01
C ALA A 56 -10.70 -17.52 -43.60
N ASP A 57 -9.96 -18.10 -44.53
CA ASP A 57 -8.60 -18.60 -44.30
C ASP A 57 -7.66 -17.45 -43.93
N ARG A 58 -7.77 -16.29 -44.60
CA ARG A 58 -7.02 -15.07 -44.23
C ARG A 58 -7.33 -14.65 -42.80
N ASP A 59 -8.60 -14.58 -42.43
CA ASP A 59 -9.01 -14.15 -41.10
C ASP A 59 -8.53 -15.13 -40.02
N ALA A 60 -8.57 -16.44 -40.31
CA ALA A 60 -8.02 -17.47 -39.45
C ALA A 60 -6.50 -17.34 -39.26
N VAL A 61 -5.76 -17.08 -40.34
CA VAL A 61 -4.30 -16.85 -40.28
C VAL A 61 -3.98 -15.61 -39.45
N VAL A 62 -4.72 -14.50 -39.64
CA VAL A 62 -4.53 -13.27 -38.87
C VAL A 62 -4.84 -13.50 -37.39
N ALA A 63 -5.92 -14.20 -37.08
CA ALA A 63 -6.29 -14.53 -35.70
C ALA A 63 -5.23 -15.43 -35.04
N GLY A 64 -4.76 -16.45 -35.74
CA GLY A 64 -3.68 -17.33 -35.27
C GLY A 64 -2.37 -16.57 -35.03
N GLY A 65 -2.00 -15.67 -35.95
CA GLY A 65 -0.82 -14.83 -35.82
C GLY A 65 -0.90 -13.88 -34.62
N ARG A 66 -2.07 -13.29 -34.35
CA ARG A 66 -2.28 -12.46 -33.15
C ARG A 66 -2.15 -13.27 -31.87
N ALA A 67 -2.81 -14.42 -31.80
CA ALA A 67 -2.73 -15.29 -30.62
C ALA A 67 -1.29 -15.76 -30.35
N GLU A 68 -0.52 -16.06 -31.39
CA GLU A 68 0.88 -16.47 -31.24
C GLU A 68 1.79 -15.31 -30.83
N ALA A 69 1.55 -14.10 -31.37
CA ALA A 69 2.26 -12.90 -30.94
C ALA A 69 2.03 -12.61 -29.46
N ASP A 70 0.77 -12.70 -28.99
CA ASP A 70 0.43 -12.52 -27.58
C ASP A 70 1.13 -13.55 -26.69
N ARG A 71 1.14 -14.82 -27.11
CA ARG A 71 1.89 -15.89 -26.41
C ARG A 71 3.38 -15.60 -26.32
N LEU A 72 4.00 -15.17 -27.42
CA LEU A 72 5.42 -14.84 -27.48
C LEU A 72 5.76 -13.67 -26.55
N VAL A 73 4.90 -12.64 -26.49
CA VAL A 73 5.09 -11.49 -25.61
C VAL A 73 5.02 -11.90 -24.14
N GLU A 74 4.06 -12.74 -23.76
CA GLU A 74 3.95 -13.22 -22.38
C GLU A 74 5.13 -14.13 -21.99
N GLU A 75 5.57 -15.01 -22.90
CA GLU A 75 6.76 -15.84 -22.70
C GLU A 75 8.02 -14.96 -22.52
N ALA A 76 8.22 -13.97 -23.38
CA ALA A 76 9.34 -13.05 -23.30
C ALA A 76 9.33 -12.24 -21.99
N ARG A 77 8.15 -11.81 -21.52
CA ARG A 77 7.99 -11.12 -20.23
C ARG A 77 8.39 -12.02 -19.06
N ARG A 78 7.98 -13.29 -19.08
CA ARG A 78 8.35 -14.28 -18.05
C ARG A 78 9.86 -14.53 -18.04
N GLN A 79 10.45 -14.79 -19.20
CA GLN A 79 11.89 -15.02 -19.32
C GLN A 79 12.70 -13.80 -18.87
N ARG A 80 12.25 -12.59 -19.21
CA ARG A 80 12.89 -11.35 -18.74
C ARG A 80 12.86 -11.26 -17.21
N ALA A 81 11.73 -11.55 -16.58
CA ALA A 81 11.63 -11.52 -15.12
C ALA A 81 12.63 -12.51 -14.47
N GLU A 82 12.69 -13.73 -14.98
CA GLU A 82 13.64 -14.75 -14.50
C GLU A 82 15.11 -14.32 -14.70
N LEU A 83 15.44 -13.73 -15.86
CA LEU A 83 16.78 -13.22 -16.11
C LEU A 83 17.16 -12.10 -15.14
N VAL A 84 16.25 -11.17 -14.87
CA VAL A 84 16.47 -10.08 -13.91
C VAL A 84 16.69 -10.64 -12.51
N GLU A 85 15.87 -11.60 -12.06
CA GLU A 85 16.04 -12.26 -10.76
C GLU A 85 17.39 -12.98 -10.62
N ARG A 86 17.92 -13.49 -11.73
CA ARG A 86 19.22 -14.17 -11.79
C ARG A 86 20.41 -13.23 -11.86
N THR A 87 20.20 -11.92 -12.05
CA THR A 87 21.31 -10.96 -12.05
C THR A 87 21.92 -10.85 -10.66
N ASP A 88 23.25 -10.75 -10.60
CA ASP A 88 23.97 -10.60 -9.34
C ASP A 88 23.55 -9.31 -8.62
N ILE A 89 23.27 -8.24 -9.37
CA ILE A 89 22.74 -6.97 -8.83
C ILE A 89 21.41 -7.18 -8.10
N HIS A 90 20.48 -7.95 -8.67
CA HIS A 90 19.20 -8.21 -8.00
C HIS A 90 19.38 -9.02 -6.71
N ARG A 91 20.27 -10.01 -6.73
CA ARG A 91 20.59 -10.81 -5.54
C ARG A 91 21.26 -9.98 -4.45
N GLU A 92 22.25 -9.16 -4.83
CA GLU A 92 22.95 -8.27 -3.91
C GLU A 92 21.99 -7.24 -3.31
N ALA A 93 21.14 -6.63 -4.12
CA ALA A 93 20.11 -5.70 -3.64
C ALA A 93 19.14 -6.37 -2.66
N ARG A 94 18.74 -7.63 -2.92
CA ARG A 94 17.87 -8.38 -2.02
C ARG A 94 18.57 -8.71 -0.70
N THR A 95 19.81 -9.19 -0.74
CA THR A 95 20.62 -9.42 0.47
C THR A 95 20.78 -8.14 1.29
N ALA A 96 21.10 -7.02 0.65
CA ALA A 96 21.23 -5.73 1.34
C ALA A 96 19.90 -5.27 1.97
N ALA A 97 18.77 -5.50 1.30
CA ALA A 97 17.45 -5.20 1.85
C ALA A 97 17.10 -6.09 3.06
N ASP A 98 17.44 -7.37 3.00
CA ASP A 98 17.23 -8.32 4.10
C ASP A 98 18.13 -7.97 5.31
N GLU A 99 19.38 -7.59 5.06
CA GLU A 99 20.31 -7.10 6.09
C GLU A 99 19.82 -5.80 6.74
N LEU A 100 19.37 -4.83 5.94
CA LEU A 100 18.80 -3.57 6.44
C LEU A 100 17.56 -3.82 7.30
N THR A 101 16.68 -4.72 6.86
CA THR A 101 15.47 -5.08 7.60
C THR A 101 15.81 -5.75 8.92
N SER A 102 16.79 -6.65 8.93
CA SER A 102 17.26 -7.34 10.14
C SER A 102 17.86 -6.33 11.13
N LYS A 103 18.71 -5.41 10.64
CA LYS A 103 19.29 -4.35 11.46
C LYS A 103 18.23 -3.43 12.05
N ALA A 104 17.24 -3.02 11.25
CA ALA A 104 16.14 -2.19 11.74
C ALA A 104 15.31 -2.90 12.82
N GLN A 105 15.11 -4.21 12.71
CA GLN A 105 14.44 -5.01 13.74
C GLN A 105 15.27 -5.10 15.02
N GLU A 106 16.57 -5.35 14.91
CA GLU A 106 17.49 -5.38 16.06
C GLU A 106 17.52 -4.04 16.80
N GLU A 107 17.60 -2.93 16.07
CA GLU A 107 17.55 -1.58 16.62
C GLU A 107 16.21 -1.29 17.31
N ALA A 108 15.08 -1.66 16.68
CA ALA A 108 13.76 -1.49 17.27
C ALA A 108 13.59 -2.30 18.57
N ASP A 109 14.11 -3.52 18.60
CA ASP A 109 14.09 -4.35 19.81
C ASP A 109 15.04 -3.83 20.88
N GLY A 110 16.20 -3.28 20.48
CA GLY A 110 17.10 -2.56 21.38
C GLY A 110 16.40 -1.38 22.05
N LEU A 111 15.75 -0.53 21.24
CA LEU A 111 15.02 0.63 21.73
C LEU A 111 13.88 0.25 22.67
N ARG A 112 13.13 -0.81 22.37
CA ARG A 112 12.06 -1.30 23.26
C ARG A 112 12.61 -1.68 24.64
N ARG A 113 13.72 -2.43 24.68
CA ARG A 113 14.35 -2.81 25.96
C ARG A 113 14.84 -1.59 26.72
N GLU A 114 15.45 -0.63 26.05
CA GLU A 114 15.89 0.61 26.68
C GLU A 114 14.72 1.41 27.27
N VAL A 115 13.60 1.47 26.54
CA VAL A 115 12.36 2.10 27.03
C VAL A 115 11.79 1.35 28.24
N ASP A 116 11.77 0.02 28.21
CA ASP A 116 11.27 -0.79 29.33
C ASP A 116 12.12 -0.60 30.59
N ASP A 117 13.45 -0.69 30.46
CA ASP A 117 14.40 -0.45 31.56
C ASP A 117 14.25 0.97 32.12
N TYR A 118 14.05 1.94 31.23
CA TYR A 118 13.81 3.31 31.61
C TYR A 118 12.51 3.49 32.40
N VAL A 119 11.40 2.90 31.93
CA VAL A 119 10.10 2.95 32.60
C VAL A 119 10.18 2.29 33.97
N ASP A 120 10.81 1.11 34.07
CA ASP A 120 11.01 0.40 35.34
C ASP A 120 11.78 1.27 36.35
N GLY A 121 12.91 1.84 35.94
CA GLY A 121 13.69 2.74 36.80
C GLY A 121 12.90 3.97 37.28
N LYS A 122 11.98 4.49 36.46
CA LYS A 122 11.07 5.57 36.90
C LYS A 122 10.02 5.08 37.88
N LEU A 123 9.39 3.94 37.63
CA LEU A 123 8.40 3.34 38.51
C LEU A 123 9.00 3.02 39.90
N ALA A 124 10.22 2.48 39.95
CA ALA A 124 10.95 2.26 41.19
C ALA A 124 11.17 3.58 41.97
N GLY A 125 11.54 4.66 41.26
CA GLY A 125 11.66 5.99 41.87
C GLY A 125 10.34 6.51 42.45
N PHE A 126 9.22 6.29 41.75
CA PHE A 126 7.88 6.61 42.24
C PHE A 126 7.51 5.79 43.49
N GLU A 127 7.81 4.50 43.50
CA GLU A 127 7.54 3.61 44.64
C GLU A 127 8.25 4.11 45.91
N ILE A 128 9.54 4.44 45.81
CA ILE A 128 10.32 4.96 46.94
C ILE A 128 9.70 6.25 47.50
N ALA A 129 9.23 7.14 46.61
CA ALA A 129 8.59 8.38 47.02
C ALA A 129 7.27 8.10 47.77
N LEU A 130 6.44 7.19 47.26
CA LEU A 130 5.18 6.80 47.90
C LEU A 130 5.41 6.12 49.26
N GLN A 131 6.40 5.24 49.39
CA GLN A 131 6.76 4.61 50.67
C GLN A 131 7.20 5.64 51.73
N LYS A 132 7.98 6.65 51.33
CA LYS A 132 8.35 7.77 52.22
C LYS A 132 7.12 8.54 52.66
N THR A 133 6.21 8.85 51.75
CA THR A 133 4.93 9.50 52.07
C THR A 133 4.10 8.66 53.04
N LEU A 134 3.95 7.36 52.79
CA LEU A 134 3.21 6.45 53.66
C LEU A 134 3.83 6.38 55.07
N THR A 135 5.16 6.32 55.16
CA THR A 135 5.87 6.33 56.43
C THR A 135 5.61 7.62 57.21
N SER A 136 5.62 8.77 56.53
CA SER A 136 5.29 10.07 57.13
C SER A 136 3.83 10.11 57.63
N VAL A 137 2.86 9.58 56.86
CA VAL A 137 1.46 9.45 57.29
C VAL A 137 1.35 8.60 58.54
N SER A 138 1.97 7.41 58.54
CA SER A 138 1.93 6.47 59.66
C SER A 138 2.50 7.09 60.94
N ARG A 139 3.63 7.79 60.86
CA ARG A 139 4.18 8.55 61.99
C ARG A 139 3.22 9.62 62.48
N GLY A 140 2.60 10.39 61.57
CA GLY A 140 1.59 11.39 61.92
C GLY A 140 0.39 10.78 62.65
N ARG A 141 -0.08 9.60 62.22
CA ARG A 141 -1.18 8.87 62.87
C ARG A 141 -0.78 8.29 64.23
N GLU A 142 0.43 7.77 64.36
CA GLU A 142 0.98 7.24 65.61
C GLU A 142 1.06 8.35 66.68
N GLU A 143 1.56 9.54 66.30
CA GLU A 143 1.59 10.73 67.17
C GLU A 143 0.19 11.15 67.66
N LEU A 144 -0.82 11.06 66.79
CA LEU A 144 -2.20 11.37 67.16
C LEU A 144 -2.80 10.29 68.07
N ARG A 145 -2.53 9.00 67.80
CA ARG A 145 -3.04 7.86 68.59
C ARG A 145 -2.42 7.76 69.97
N SER A 146 -1.11 7.96 70.08
CA SER A 146 -0.38 7.97 71.36
C SER A 146 -0.82 9.11 72.29
N ARG A 147 -1.63 10.06 71.80
CA ARG A 147 -2.27 11.12 72.58
C ARG A 147 -3.77 10.90 72.85
N GLY A 148 -4.40 9.86 72.32
CA GLY A 148 -5.75 9.43 72.70
C GLY A 148 -5.73 8.38 73.82
N PRO A 149 -6.89 7.99 74.36
CA PRO A 149 -7.59 8.50 75.56
C PRO A 149 -6.82 8.44 76.89
N ASN A 150 -5.50 8.26 76.92
CA ASN A 150 -4.72 8.25 78.18
C ASN A 150 -4.07 9.60 78.53
N ALA A 151 -4.66 10.72 78.11
CA ALA A 151 -4.40 12.05 78.68
C ALA A 151 -5.07 12.22 80.06
N GLY A 152 -5.06 11.16 80.86
CA GLY A 152 -5.35 11.19 82.29
C GLY A 152 -4.14 11.78 83.01
N ARG A 153 -4.30 13.03 83.49
CA ARG A 153 -3.36 13.86 84.27
C ARG A 153 -2.32 14.64 83.46
N GLY A 154 -2.79 15.65 82.73
CA GLY A 154 -2.01 16.86 82.45
C GLY A 154 -2.14 17.40 81.03
N GLY A 155 -3.18 18.19 80.76
CA GLY A 155 -3.20 19.12 79.62
C GLY A 155 -3.73 18.59 78.29
N GLY A 156 -4.98 18.13 78.24
CA GLY A 156 -5.73 18.10 76.97
C GLY A 156 -6.15 19.53 76.55
N PRO A 157 -6.39 19.78 75.25
CA PRO A 157 -6.88 21.08 74.78
C PRO A 157 -8.19 21.43 75.48
N LYS A 158 -8.28 22.64 76.00
CA LYS A 158 -9.36 23.13 76.87
C LYS A 158 -10.52 23.76 76.10
N SER A 159 -10.39 23.99 74.79
CA SER A 159 -11.47 24.55 73.95
C SER A 159 -11.46 24.01 72.50
N PRO A 160 -12.61 24.05 71.79
CA PRO A 160 -12.70 23.70 70.37
C PRO A 160 -11.71 24.47 69.47
N ALA A 161 -11.40 25.73 69.79
CA ALA A 161 -10.46 26.54 69.02
C ALA A 161 -9.00 26.03 69.11
N GLU A 162 -8.59 25.48 70.27
CA GLU A 162 -7.26 24.87 70.41
C GLU A 162 -7.15 23.53 69.66
N VAL A 163 -8.27 22.82 69.50
CA VAL A 163 -8.35 21.60 68.68
C VAL A 163 -8.22 21.96 67.21
N ASP A 164 -8.94 22.99 66.75
CA ASP A 164 -8.86 23.49 65.37
C ASP A 164 -7.43 23.97 65.06
N GLU A 165 -6.81 24.81 65.89
CA GLU A 165 -5.43 25.29 65.68
C GLU A 165 -4.40 24.14 65.63
N TYR A 166 -4.59 23.11 66.45
CA TYR A 166 -3.74 21.92 66.44
C TYR A 166 -3.91 21.10 65.16
N VAL A 167 -5.15 20.89 64.71
CA VAL A 167 -5.49 20.18 63.46
C VAL A 167 -4.93 20.94 62.27
N GLU A 168 -5.09 22.25 62.22
CA GLU A 168 -4.54 23.15 61.19
C GLU A 168 -3.02 23.00 61.10
N THR A 169 -2.33 23.05 62.25
CA THR A 169 -0.86 22.94 62.31
C THR A 169 -0.36 21.58 61.84
N LYS A 170 -1.08 20.50 62.18
CA LYS A 170 -0.69 19.13 61.79
C LYS A 170 -1.02 18.82 60.33
N LEU A 171 -2.20 19.23 59.85
CA LEU A 171 -2.56 19.13 58.44
C LEU A 171 -1.64 19.99 57.57
N GLY A 172 -1.24 21.18 58.02
CA GLY A 172 -0.27 22.01 57.31
C GLY A 172 1.09 21.33 57.11
N LYS A 173 1.62 20.67 58.15
CA LYS A 173 2.87 19.87 58.03
C LYS A 173 2.71 18.68 57.08
N PHE A 174 1.53 18.07 57.05
CA PHE A 174 1.21 16.98 56.15
C PHE A 174 1.12 17.46 54.69
N GLU A 175 0.42 18.57 54.45
CA GLU A 175 0.31 19.25 53.16
C GLU A 175 1.70 19.64 52.63
N GLU A 176 2.58 20.17 53.48
CA GLU A 176 3.93 20.55 53.09
C GLU A 176 4.78 19.33 52.67
N SER A 177 4.57 18.18 53.31
CA SER A 177 5.21 16.92 52.93
C SER A 177 4.70 16.44 51.56
N LEU A 178 3.39 16.50 51.32
CA LEU A 178 2.78 16.16 50.03
C LEU A 178 3.24 17.12 48.92
N ARG A 179 3.35 18.43 49.20
CA ARG A 179 3.91 19.43 48.26
C ARG A 179 5.33 19.09 47.86
N ARG A 180 6.21 18.71 48.81
CA ARG A 180 7.58 18.29 48.47
C ARG A 180 7.61 17.05 47.57
N THR A 181 6.73 16.08 47.83
CA THR A 181 6.64 14.89 46.97
C THR A 181 6.13 15.26 45.59
N LEU A 182 5.09 16.10 45.49
CA LEU A 182 4.55 16.60 44.22
C LEU A 182 5.59 17.40 43.43
N ASP A 183 6.38 18.26 44.08
CA ASP A 183 7.47 19.00 43.47
C ASP A 183 8.61 18.09 42.99
N SER A 184 8.90 17.01 43.74
CA SER A 184 9.87 16.00 43.32
C SER A 184 9.40 15.29 42.06
N VAL A 185 8.12 14.93 42.00
CA VAL A 185 7.49 14.32 40.82
C VAL A 185 7.43 15.29 39.64
N THR A 186 7.11 16.56 39.89
CA THR A 186 6.97 17.60 38.86
C THR A 186 8.33 17.93 38.24
N ARG A 187 9.38 18.11 39.06
CA ARG A 187 10.76 18.28 38.59
C ARG A 187 11.27 17.02 37.89
N GLY A 188 10.86 15.85 38.35
CA GLY A 188 11.06 14.59 37.63
C GLY A 188 10.50 14.70 36.22
N ARG A 189 9.23 15.07 36.06
CA ARG A 189 8.53 15.22 34.77
C ARG A 189 9.11 16.31 33.86
N GLU A 190 9.55 17.44 34.39
CA GLU A 190 10.19 18.50 33.58
C GLU A 190 11.52 18.02 32.99
N ARG A 191 12.35 17.33 33.80
CA ARG A 191 13.57 16.69 33.30
C ARG A 191 13.31 15.62 32.25
N LEU A 192 12.12 15.00 32.25
CA LEU A 192 11.71 14.05 31.20
C LEU A 192 11.42 14.77 29.88
N ARG A 193 10.76 15.93 29.91
CA ARG A 193 10.41 16.70 28.71
C ARG A 193 11.62 17.32 28.03
N ASP A 194 12.55 17.86 28.80
CA ASP A 194 13.76 18.46 28.22
C ASP A 194 14.63 17.42 27.52
N ARG A 195 14.70 16.19 28.06
CA ARG A 195 15.54 15.13 27.50
C ARG A 195 14.94 14.47 26.27
N SER A 196 13.61 14.37 26.15
CA SER A 196 12.99 13.91 24.90
C SER A 196 13.14 14.93 23.77
N SER A 197 13.25 16.23 24.08
CA SER A 197 13.49 17.26 23.06
C SER A 197 14.91 17.22 22.46
N LEU A 198 15.87 16.65 23.18
CA LEU A 198 17.24 16.47 22.69
C LEU A 198 17.34 15.32 21.67
N ASP A 199 16.55 14.25 21.82
CA ASP A 199 16.54 13.10 20.90
C ASP A 199 15.76 13.36 19.60
N ASP A 200 14.74 14.23 19.60
CA ASP A 200 14.03 14.63 18.37
C ASP A 200 14.95 15.34 17.36
N THR A 201 16.12 15.82 17.79
CA THR A 201 17.11 16.43 16.89
C THR A 201 17.85 15.39 16.02
N PHE A 202 17.83 14.11 16.39
CA PHE A 202 18.43 13.02 15.61
C PHE A 202 17.43 12.30 14.68
N ALA A 203 16.13 12.56 14.82
CA ALA A 203 15.08 12.00 13.94
C ALA A 203 14.74 12.90 12.73
N GLY A 204 15.29 14.13 12.69
CA GLY A 204 15.26 14.98 11.51
C GLY A 204 16.28 14.49 10.50
N GLY A 205 15.86 13.59 9.60
CA GLY A 205 16.65 13.17 8.45
C GLY A 205 17.23 14.38 7.73
N ASP A 206 18.54 14.33 7.49
CA ASP A 206 19.29 15.33 6.75
C ASP A 206 18.62 15.56 5.38
N PRO A 207 18.05 16.75 5.11
CA PRO A 207 17.42 17.04 3.83
C PRO A 207 18.44 17.15 2.68
N ASP A 208 19.75 17.12 2.97
CA ASP A 208 20.86 17.22 2.01
C ASP A 208 21.57 15.87 1.74
N GLY A 209 20.91 14.75 2.05
CA GLY A 209 21.38 13.41 1.65
C GLY A 209 21.65 13.34 0.13
N PRO A 210 22.77 12.73 -0.31
CA PRO A 210 23.17 12.74 -1.71
C PRO A 210 22.07 12.15 -2.60
N PRO A 211 21.80 12.75 -3.78
CA PRO A 211 20.73 12.29 -4.65
C PRO A 211 20.95 10.83 -5.06
N LEU A 212 19.86 10.05 -5.02
CA LEU A 212 19.86 8.66 -5.49
C LEU A 212 20.26 8.64 -6.97
N PRO A 213 21.15 7.71 -7.39
CA PRO A 213 21.58 7.65 -8.77
C PRO A 213 20.48 7.06 -9.66
N GLY A 214 19.85 7.90 -10.49
CA GLY A 214 19.21 7.45 -11.73
C GLY A 214 17.73 7.79 -11.95
N GLU A 215 17.32 9.05 -11.83
CA GLU A 215 16.15 9.58 -12.57
C GLU A 215 16.58 10.33 -13.83
#